data_AF-A0A933FXF4-F1
#
_entry.id   AF-A0A933FXF4-F1
#
_cell.length_a   1.000
_cell.length_b   1.000
_cell.length_c   1.000
_cell.angle_alpha   90.00
_cell.angle_beta   90.00
_cell.angle_gamma   90.00
#
_symmetry.space_group_name_H-M   'P 1'
#
loop_
_entity.id
_entity.type
_entity.pdbx_description
1 polymer ?
#
loop_
_entity_poly.entity_id
_entity_poly.type
_entity_poly.pdbx_seq_one_letter_code
_entity_poly.pdbx_strand_id
1 'polypeptide(L)'
;MYYRTRTQFTENDFDFITQTLGKSQHEQGALRELLVDPFTLTELLHEKQLFQRSMTIPPLFLSISPSLFFYLFIYHALDKKDIADDDVVDYVAGICVEFRSSKSFWHLPSSGKTIYVVDLLNLLNDVDKPQQYYLRRYIGNVALFLTGFFPDFIFKRSKSKSAPPIEYYENVGKSQYETAAEDSLRYDEHAAPVLNILAERFVDIRSALNIYTDAYLHLNKKKHSLEIIERQAATLNEESFRQSIEL
;
A
#
# COMPACT_ATOMS: atom_id res chain seq x y z
N MET A 1 9.59 -11.58 3.37
CA MET A 1 10.03 -10.83 4.57
C MET A 1 8.81 -10.11 5.12
N TYR A 2 8.50 -10.24 6.41
CA TYR A 2 7.46 -9.43 7.06
C TYR A 2 7.94 -7.98 7.13
N TYR A 3 7.15 -7.03 6.61
CA TYR A 3 7.54 -5.62 6.60
C TYR A 3 7.14 -4.95 7.92
N ARG A 4 8.13 -4.37 8.61
CA ARG A 4 7.95 -3.47 9.76
C ARG A 4 8.53 -2.12 9.37
N THR A 5 7.73 -1.31 8.69
CA THR A 5 8.21 -0.11 8.03
C THR A 5 8.64 0.96 9.05
N ARG A 6 7.95 1.03 10.20
CA ARG A 6 8.30 1.88 11.36
C ARG A 6 9.70 1.64 11.92
N THR A 7 10.24 0.43 11.83
CA THR A 7 11.60 0.14 12.33
C THR A 7 12.71 0.62 11.39
N GLN A 8 12.36 1.17 10.24
CA GLN A 8 13.29 1.62 9.21
C GLN A 8 13.38 3.15 9.13
N PHE A 9 12.78 3.87 10.07
CA PHE A 9 12.82 5.32 10.09
C PHE A 9 14.23 5.83 10.36
N THR A 10 14.54 6.94 9.71
CA THR A 10 15.85 7.60 9.69
C THR A 10 15.86 8.80 10.63
N GLU A 11 17.04 9.34 10.93
CA GLU A 11 17.14 10.58 11.72
C GLU A 11 16.35 11.75 11.10
N ASN A 12 16.32 11.84 9.77
CA ASN A 12 15.52 12.84 9.05
C ASN A 12 14.01 12.66 9.26
N ASP A 13 13.55 11.42 9.43
CA ASP A 13 12.13 11.12 9.72
C ASP A 13 11.75 11.62 11.11
N PHE A 14 12.61 11.35 12.11
CA PHE A 14 12.39 11.86 13.45
C PHE A 14 12.47 13.39 13.51
N ASP A 15 13.38 14.01 12.76
CA ASP A 15 13.45 15.48 12.64
C ASP A 15 12.18 16.05 12.01
N PHE A 16 11.65 15.39 10.98
CA PHE A 16 10.37 15.78 10.38
C PHE A 16 9.23 15.69 11.41
N ILE A 17 9.15 14.58 12.17
CA ILE A 17 8.09 14.38 13.17
C ILE A 17 8.16 15.48 14.25
N THR A 18 9.33 15.70 14.86
CA THR A 18 9.48 16.70 15.93
C THR A 18 9.22 18.11 15.42
N GLN A 19 9.73 18.48 14.25
CA GLN A 19 9.48 19.81 13.68
C GLN A 19 8.02 20.03 13.27
N THR A 20 7.25 18.96 13.06
CA THR A 20 5.84 19.08 12.67
C THR A 20 4.94 19.24 13.89
N LEU A 21 5.21 18.47 14.94
CA LEU A 21 4.37 18.43 16.13
C LEU A 21 4.81 19.44 17.20
N GLY A 22 6.10 19.76 17.28
CA GLY A 22 6.67 20.69 18.25
C GLY A 22 6.72 22.13 17.73
N LYS A 23 6.18 23.07 18.51
CA LYS A 23 6.08 24.50 18.18
C LYS A 23 7.30 25.31 18.65
N SER A 24 8.08 24.76 19.58
CA SER A 24 9.30 25.37 20.11
C SER A 24 10.48 24.39 20.13
N GLN A 25 11.72 24.90 20.22
CA GLN A 25 12.90 24.04 20.33
C GLN A 25 12.86 23.14 21.57
N HIS A 26 12.28 23.62 22.66
CA HIS A 26 12.11 22.83 23.88
C HIS A 26 11.13 21.67 23.67
N GLU A 27 9.98 21.92 23.04
CA GLU A 27 9.00 20.87 22.70
C GLU A 27 9.58 19.85 21.71
N GLN A 28 10.35 20.31 20.72
CA GLN A 28 11.03 19.42 19.77
C GLN A 28 12.04 18.50 20.45
N GLY A 29 12.79 19.02 21.44
CA GLY A 29 13.70 18.23 22.28
C GLY A 29 12.95 17.17 23.10
N ALA A 30 11.87 17.56 23.78
CA ALA A 30 11.05 16.62 24.56
C ALA A 30 10.42 15.53 23.69
N LEU A 31 9.89 15.88 22.52
CA LEU A 31 9.38 14.91 21.55
C LEU A 31 10.47 13.94 21.11
N ARG A 32 11.72 14.40 20.93
CA ARG A 32 12.83 13.53 20.54
C ARG A 32 13.12 12.45 21.59
N GLU A 33 12.99 12.78 22.87
CA GLU A 33 13.13 11.80 23.95
C GLU A 33 11.97 10.78 23.94
N LEU A 34 10.75 11.22 23.62
CA LEU A 34 9.57 10.35 23.55
C LEU A 34 9.60 9.38 22.36
N LEU A 35 10.18 9.77 21.22
CA LEU A 35 10.26 8.94 20.02
C LEU A 35 11.14 7.67 20.20
N VAL A 36 11.87 7.56 21.31
CA VAL A 36 12.61 6.34 21.69
C VAL A 36 11.65 5.20 22.04
N ASP A 37 10.46 5.53 22.57
CA ASP A 37 9.43 4.54 22.89
C ASP A 37 8.61 4.16 21.63
N PRO A 38 8.61 2.90 21.18
CA PRO A 38 7.91 2.49 19.96
C PRO A 38 6.39 2.67 20.01
N PHE A 39 5.80 2.58 21.20
CA PHE A 39 4.36 2.79 21.39
C PHE A 39 4.00 4.26 21.19
N THR A 40 4.70 5.16 21.87
CA THR A 40 4.54 6.61 21.73
C THR A 40 4.82 7.07 20.29
N LEU A 41 5.86 6.53 19.65
CA LEU A 41 6.12 6.78 18.22
C LEU A 41 4.90 6.43 17.38
N THR A 42 4.31 5.26 17.60
CA THR A 42 3.14 4.79 16.83
C THR A 42 1.95 5.73 16.99
N GLU A 43 1.62 6.14 18.22
CA GLU A 43 0.52 7.10 18.47
C GLU A 43 0.77 8.43 17.77
N LEU A 44 2.01 8.94 17.80
CA LEU A 44 2.35 10.20 17.14
C LEU A 44 2.23 10.12 15.62
N LEU A 45 2.46 8.96 15.00
CA LEU A 45 2.32 8.78 13.55
C LEU A 45 0.87 8.92 13.07
N HIS A 46 -0.10 8.79 13.97
CA HIS A 46 -1.52 8.93 13.65
C HIS A 46 -1.97 10.40 13.54
N GLU A 47 -1.12 11.33 13.96
CA GLU A 47 -1.40 12.77 13.94
C GLU A 47 -1.58 13.29 12.52
N LYS A 48 -2.78 13.80 12.22
CA LYS A 48 -3.17 14.35 10.91
C LYS A 48 -2.21 15.43 10.40
N GLN A 49 -1.57 16.16 11.30
CA GLN A 49 -0.59 17.21 10.98
C GLN A 49 0.61 16.65 10.20
N LEU A 50 1.07 15.43 10.52
CA LEU A 50 2.20 14.79 9.83
C LEU A 50 1.85 14.50 8.37
N PHE A 51 0.68 13.94 8.13
CA PHE A 51 0.20 13.65 6.79
C PHE A 51 -0.07 14.91 5.98
N GLN A 52 -0.73 15.91 6.58
CA GLN A 52 -0.97 17.18 5.91
C GLN A 52 0.34 17.84 5.47
N ARG A 53 1.35 17.86 6.35
CA ARG A 53 2.66 18.41 6.01
C ARG A 53 3.35 17.58 4.92
N SER A 54 3.29 16.25 4.98
CA SER A 54 3.94 15.39 3.99
C SER A 54 3.32 15.49 2.58
N MET A 55 2.02 15.78 2.49
CA MET A 55 1.31 16.01 1.21
C MET A 55 1.45 17.44 0.68
N THR A 56 1.68 18.43 1.55
CA THR A 56 1.76 19.86 1.15
C THR A 56 3.15 20.26 0.65
N ILE A 57 4.20 19.68 1.22
CA ILE A 57 5.57 19.96 0.79
C ILE A 57 5.79 19.30 -0.57
N PRO A 58 6.22 20.04 -1.62
CA PRO A 58 6.50 19.43 -2.91
C PRO A 58 7.54 18.31 -2.76
N PRO A 59 7.40 17.17 -3.45
CA PRO A 59 8.28 16.00 -3.24
C PRO A 59 9.79 16.30 -3.37
N LEU A 60 10.16 17.30 -4.16
CA LEU A 60 11.55 17.74 -4.33
C LEU A 60 12.19 18.28 -3.03
N PHE A 61 11.38 18.80 -2.11
CA PHE A 61 11.81 19.38 -0.83
C PHE A 61 11.46 18.49 0.36
N LEU A 62 10.83 17.33 0.12
CA LEU A 62 10.43 16.42 1.17
C LEU A 62 11.61 15.50 1.52
N SER A 63 12.26 15.78 2.64
CA SER A 63 13.46 15.06 3.10
C SER A 63 13.17 13.83 3.97
N ILE A 64 11.97 13.25 3.88
CA ILE A 64 11.60 12.04 4.64
C ILE A 64 11.89 10.76 3.83
N SER A 65 12.08 9.66 4.53
CA SER A 65 12.26 8.36 3.91
C SER A 65 10.98 7.86 3.22
N PRO A 66 11.11 6.97 2.23
CA PRO A 66 9.94 6.31 1.62
C PRO A 66 9.11 5.56 2.66
N SER A 67 9.77 5.00 3.68
CA SER A 67 9.15 4.27 4.77
C SER A 67 8.19 5.16 5.56
N LEU A 68 8.63 6.34 6.01
CA LEU A 68 7.74 7.27 6.71
C LEU A 68 6.64 7.81 5.80
N PHE A 69 6.99 8.19 4.56
CA PHE A 69 6.02 8.71 3.61
C PHE A 69 4.86 7.73 3.37
N PHE A 70 5.18 6.47 3.04
CA PHE A 70 4.16 5.47 2.78
C PHE A 70 3.44 5.06 4.05
N TYR A 71 4.10 5.00 5.22
CA TYR A 71 3.38 4.74 6.46
C TYR A 71 2.25 5.75 6.69
N LEU A 72 2.57 7.06 6.67
CA LEU A 72 1.58 8.12 6.85
C LEU A 72 0.48 8.05 5.79
N PHE A 73 0.86 7.84 4.52
CA PHE A 73 -0.11 7.76 3.43
C PHE A 73 -1.08 6.59 3.59
N ILE A 74 -0.57 5.40 3.88
CA ILE A 74 -1.37 4.19 4.02
C ILE A 74 -2.22 4.27 5.29
N TYR A 75 -1.68 4.73 6.42
CA TYR A 75 -2.42 4.91 7.65
C TYR A 75 -3.69 5.73 7.41
N HIS A 76 -3.54 6.93 6.84
CA HIS A 76 -4.70 7.80 6.60
C HIS A 76 -5.66 7.27 5.54
N ALA A 77 -5.17 6.53 4.55
CA ALA A 77 -6.04 5.87 3.57
C ALA A 77 -6.95 4.83 4.25
N LEU A 78 -6.39 4.03 5.15
CA LEU A 78 -7.12 2.97 5.87
C LEU A 78 -7.98 3.52 7.02
N ASP A 79 -7.51 4.56 7.71
CA ASP A 79 -8.23 5.24 8.81
C ASP A 79 -9.58 5.80 8.33
N LYS A 80 -9.66 6.29 7.09
CA LYS A 80 -10.94 6.75 6.49
C LYS A 80 -12.02 5.69 6.34
N LYS A 81 -11.65 4.42 6.41
CA LYS A 81 -12.56 3.28 6.39
C LYS A 81 -12.69 2.59 7.75
N ASP A 82 -12.11 3.18 8.80
CA ASP A 82 -12.04 2.59 10.13
C ASP A 82 -11.40 1.19 10.13
N ILE A 83 -10.39 0.98 9.26
CA ILE A 83 -9.64 -0.29 9.12
C ILE A 83 -8.13 -0.14 9.34
N ALA A 84 -7.69 0.99 9.88
CA ALA A 84 -6.29 1.19 10.19
C ALA A 84 -5.87 0.25 11.34
N ASP A 85 -5.00 -0.69 11.01
CA ASP A 85 -4.23 -1.52 11.94
C ASP A 85 -2.76 -1.27 11.63
N ASP A 86 -1.94 -0.98 12.65
CA ASP A 86 -0.58 -0.52 12.42
C ASP A 86 0.32 -1.58 11.77
N ASP A 87 0.08 -2.87 12.02
CA ASP A 87 0.81 -3.97 11.40
C ASP A 87 0.42 -4.13 9.92
N VAL A 88 -0.86 -3.94 9.59
CA VAL A 88 -1.34 -3.88 8.20
C VAL A 88 -0.78 -2.66 7.48
N VAL A 89 -0.77 -1.50 8.13
CA VAL A 89 -0.19 -0.25 7.59
C VAL A 89 1.30 -0.44 7.32
N ASP A 90 2.03 -1.00 8.28
CA ASP A 90 3.44 -1.34 8.11
C ASP A 90 3.66 -2.27 6.93
N TYR A 91 2.84 -3.32 6.81
CA TYR A 91 2.95 -4.29 5.75
C TYR A 91 2.76 -3.66 4.37
N VAL A 92 1.66 -2.93 4.20
CA VAL A 92 1.29 -2.32 2.91
C VAL A 92 2.24 -1.17 2.55
N ALA A 93 2.69 -0.38 3.53
CA ALA A 93 3.74 0.62 3.31
C ALA A 93 5.03 -0.05 2.83
N GLY A 94 5.38 -1.20 3.42
CA GLY A 94 6.54 -2.01 3.01
C GLY A 94 6.45 -2.50 1.56
N ILE A 95 5.27 -2.94 1.11
CA ILE A 95 5.02 -3.26 -0.31
C ILE A 95 5.35 -2.06 -1.19
N CYS A 96 4.91 -0.86 -0.81
CA CYS A 96 5.15 0.36 -1.59
C CYS A 96 6.64 0.73 -1.65
N VAL A 97 7.36 0.57 -0.54
CA VAL A 97 8.81 0.77 -0.47
C VAL A 97 9.54 -0.24 -1.36
N GLU A 98 9.17 -1.51 -1.29
CA GLU A 98 9.75 -2.58 -2.11
C GLU A 98 9.57 -2.29 -3.60
N PHE A 99 8.34 -1.94 -4.01
CA PHE A 99 7.97 -1.81 -5.42
C PHE A 99 8.48 -0.51 -6.05
N ARG A 100 8.86 0.50 -5.25
CA ARG A 100 9.63 1.66 -5.71
C ARG A 100 11.02 1.24 -6.24
N SER A 101 11.67 0.31 -5.56
CA SER A 101 13.09 -0.01 -5.77
C SER A 101 13.33 -1.01 -6.90
N SER A 102 12.32 -1.79 -7.26
CA SER A 102 12.52 -2.90 -8.19
C SER A 102 12.55 -2.40 -9.63
N LYS A 103 13.76 -2.12 -10.10
CA LYS A 103 14.15 -2.20 -11.52
C LYS A 103 13.71 -3.52 -12.19
N SER A 104 13.30 -4.51 -11.40
CA SER A 104 12.83 -5.83 -11.83
C SER A 104 11.32 -5.97 -12.02
N PHE A 105 10.48 -5.03 -11.53
CA PHE A 105 9.01 -5.16 -11.70
C PHE A 105 8.66 -5.30 -13.19
N TRP A 106 9.30 -4.51 -14.05
CA TRP A 106 8.97 -4.40 -15.47
C TRP A 106 9.85 -5.25 -16.40
N HIS A 107 10.65 -6.17 -15.87
CA HIS A 107 11.58 -6.97 -16.66
C HIS A 107 11.45 -8.47 -16.36
N LEU A 108 10.25 -9.03 -16.60
CA LEU A 108 10.15 -10.42 -17.03
C LEU A 108 10.47 -10.45 -18.54
N PRO A 109 11.36 -11.34 -19.02
CA PRO A 109 11.70 -11.40 -20.44
C PRO A 109 10.54 -12.06 -21.20
N SER A 110 9.61 -11.25 -21.68
CA SER A 110 8.78 -11.61 -22.82
C SER A 110 8.30 -10.35 -23.54
N SER A 111 8.99 -10.03 -24.63
CA SER A 111 8.39 -9.38 -25.80
C SER A 111 7.46 -8.18 -25.54
N GLY A 112 7.84 -7.21 -24.72
CA GLY A 112 7.06 -5.98 -24.54
C GLY A 112 5.65 -6.18 -23.94
N LYS A 113 5.39 -7.28 -23.22
CA LYS A 113 4.10 -7.53 -22.57
C LYS A 113 4.16 -7.23 -21.06
N THR A 114 3.17 -6.47 -20.59
CA THR A 114 2.91 -6.14 -19.18
C THR A 114 2.95 -7.37 -18.27
N ILE A 115 3.47 -7.22 -17.05
CA ILE A 115 3.40 -8.20 -15.94
C ILE A 115 2.00 -8.82 -15.83
N TYR A 116 1.89 -10.14 -15.93
CA TYR A 116 0.65 -10.86 -15.63
C TYR A 116 0.77 -11.60 -14.31
N VAL A 117 -0.19 -11.34 -13.42
CA VAL A 117 -0.44 -12.20 -12.25
C VAL A 117 -0.59 -13.68 -12.67
N VAL A 118 -1.10 -13.95 -13.88
CA VAL A 118 -1.16 -15.29 -14.48
C VAL A 118 0.21 -15.95 -14.61
N ASP A 119 1.24 -15.20 -15.02
CA ASP A 119 2.59 -15.76 -15.20
C ASP A 119 3.19 -16.15 -13.84
N LEU A 120 2.95 -15.32 -12.81
CA LEU A 120 3.37 -15.62 -11.44
C LEU A 120 2.62 -16.81 -10.85
N LEU A 121 1.32 -16.97 -11.16
CA LEU A 121 0.55 -18.14 -10.76
C LEU A 121 1.07 -19.42 -11.42
N ASN A 122 1.47 -19.36 -12.70
CA ASN A 122 2.05 -20.51 -13.39
C ASN A 122 3.36 -20.95 -12.72
N LEU A 123 4.18 -19.99 -12.27
CA LEU A 123 5.46 -20.24 -11.60
C LEU A 123 5.29 -21.02 -10.28
N LEU A 124 4.12 -20.95 -9.62
CA LEU A 124 3.87 -21.74 -8.39
C LEU A 124 4.03 -23.25 -8.61
N ASN A 125 3.80 -23.74 -9.83
CA ASN A 125 3.93 -25.16 -10.16
C ASN A 125 5.40 -25.61 -10.27
N ASP A 126 6.32 -24.67 -10.48
CA ASP A 126 7.72 -24.94 -10.78
C ASP A 126 8.65 -24.76 -9.56
N VAL A 127 8.10 -24.32 -8.43
CA VAL A 127 8.86 -23.99 -7.21
C VAL A 127 8.51 -24.92 -6.05
N ASP A 128 9.44 -25.07 -5.11
CA ASP A 128 9.26 -25.91 -3.92
C ASP A 128 8.30 -25.27 -2.88
N LYS A 129 7.87 -26.03 -1.87
CA LYS A 129 6.87 -25.55 -0.88
C LYS A 129 7.29 -24.26 -0.15
N PRO A 130 8.53 -24.13 0.37
CA PRO A 130 8.99 -22.86 0.95
C PRO A 130 8.92 -21.68 -0.04
N GLN A 131 9.36 -21.89 -1.29
CA GLN A 131 9.29 -20.84 -2.32
C GLN A 131 7.84 -20.51 -2.71
N GLN A 132 6.94 -21.51 -2.75
CA GLN A 132 5.52 -21.28 -2.99
C GLN A 132 4.93 -20.32 -1.95
N TYR A 133 5.24 -20.50 -0.67
CA TYR A 133 4.77 -19.59 0.38
C TYR A 133 5.14 -18.13 0.10
N TYR A 134 6.42 -17.85 -0.19
CA TYR A 134 6.87 -16.49 -0.49
C TYR A 134 6.31 -15.97 -1.81
N LEU A 135 6.19 -16.82 -2.83
CA LEU A 135 5.62 -16.45 -4.12
C LEU A 135 4.13 -16.12 -4.01
N ARG A 136 3.35 -16.85 -3.21
CA ARG A 136 1.94 -16.53 -2.93
C ARG A 136 1.80 -15.15 -2.30
N ARG A 137 2.59 -14.86 -1.25
CA ARG A 137 2.61 -13.51 -0.64
C ARG A 137 2.93 -12.44 -1.67
N TYR A 138 3.94 -12.69 -2.50
CA TYR A 138 4.32 -11.75 -3.56
C TYR A 138 3.20 -11.53 -4.58
N ILE A 139 2.50 -12.58 -5.02
CA ILE A 139 1.35 -12.47 -5.92
C ILE A 139 0.22 -11.63 -5.28
N GLY A 140 -0.07 -11.85 -4.00
CA GLY A 140 -1.00 -11.03 -3.23
C GLY A 140 -0.59 -9.56 -3.20
N ASN A 141 0.69 -9.28 -2.91
CA ASN A 141 1.25 -7.93 -2.89
C ASN A 141 1.12 -7.24 -4.26
N VAL A 142 1.44 -7.96 -5.35
CA VAL A 142 1.31 -7.47 -6.73
C VAL A 142 -0.14 -7.13 -7.05
N ALA A 143 -1.08 -8.03 -6.73
CA ALA A 143 -2.50 -7.80 -6.97
C ALA A 143 -3.01 -6.57 -6.19
N LEU A 144 -2.66 -6.44 -4.91
CA LEU A 144 -3.07 -5.32 -4.05
C LEU A 144 -2.52 -4.00 -4.59
N PHE A 145 -1.23 -3.96 -4.91
CA PHE A 145 -0.59 -2.75 -5.41
C PHE A 145 -1.15 -2.31 -6.77
N LEU A 146 -1.34 -3.24 -7.71
CA LEU A 146 -1.90 -2.93 -9.03
C LEU A 146 -3.35 -2.42 -8.93
N THR A 147 -4.17 -3.07 -8.11
CA THR A 147 -5.60 -2.71 -7.95
C THR A 147 -5.78 -1.43 -7.13
N GLY A 148 -4.88 -1.15 -6.18
CA GLY A 148 -4.90 0.06 -5.37
C GLY A 148 -4.31 1.28 -6.08
N PHE A 149 -3.09 1.20 -6.62
CA PHE A 149 -2.39 2.38 -7.16
C PHE A 149 -2.59 2.59 -8.66
N PHE A 150 -2.88 1.54 -9.42
CA PHE A 150 -2.98 1.58 -10.89
C PHE A 150 -4.30 1.04 -11.46
N PRO A 151 -5.47 1.32 -10.87
CA PRO A 151 -6.73 0.73 -11.34
C PRO A 151 -7.14 1.19 -12.74
N ASP A 152 -6.71 2.37 -13.21
CA ASP A 152 -7.03 2.80 -14.59
C ASP A 152 -6.39 1.90 -15.63
N PHE A 153 -5.20 1.38 -15.34
CA PHE A 153 -4.51 0.47 -16.24
C PHE A 153 -5.35 -0.79 -16.45
N ILE A 154 -5.89 -1.33 -15.35
CA ILE A 154 -6.77 -2.51 -15.37
C ILE A 154 -8.08 -2.17 -16.08
N PHE A 155 -8.73 -1.06 -15.73
CA PHE A 155 -10.04 -0.67 -16.27
C PHE A 155 -10.01 -0.35 -17.77
N LYS A 156 -9.03 0.45 -18.23
CA LYS A 156 -8.89 0.75 -19.67
C LYS A 156 -8.64 -0.52 -20.47
N ARG A 157 -7.92 -1.47 -19.88
CA ARG A 157 -7.57 -2.74 -20.52
C ARG A 157 -8.73 -3.73 -20.52
N SER A 158 -9.53 -3.82 -19.46
CA SER A 158 -10.68 -4.73 -19.38
C SER A 158 -11.77 -4.40 -20.41
N LYS A 159 -11.81 -3.15 -20.91
CA LYS A 159 -12.63 -2.77 -22.08
C LYS A 159 -12.24 -3.52 -23.37
N SER A 160 -11.06 -4.14 -23.43
CA SER A 160 -10.67 -5.08 -24.50
C SER A 160 -11.10 -6.51 -24.16
N LYS A 161 -11.65 -7.25 -25.13
CA LYS A 161 -12.35 -8.55 -24.96
C LYS A 161 -11.53 -9.70 -24.31
N SER A 162 -10.25 -9.51 -23.98
CA SER A 162 -9.35 -10.59 -23.55
C SER A 162 -8.57 -10.29 -22.28
N ALA A 163 -8.79 -9.13 -21.65
CA ALA A 163 -8.10 -8.77 -20.42
C ALA A 163 -8.99 -9.04 -19.19
N PRO A 164 -8.44 -9.63 -18.11
CA PRO A 164 -9.20 -9.82 -16.89
C PRO A 164 -9.66 -8.48 -16.28
N PRO A 165 -10.88 -8.44 -15.70
CA PRO A 165 -11.37 -7.24 -15.00
C PRO A 165 -10.77 -7.14 -13.60
N ILE A 166 -11.10 -6.08 -12.84
CA ILE A 166 -10.47 -5.83 -11.53
C ILE A 166 -10.76 -6.96 -10.53
N GLU A 167 -11.96 -7.54 -10.57
CA GLU A 167 -12.43 -8.60 -9.68
C GLU A 167 -11.58 -9.87 -9.81
N TYR A 168 -10.99 -10.11 -11.00
CA TYR A 168 -10.05 -11.20 -11.18
C TYR A 168 -8.80 -11.02 -10.29
N TYR A 169 -8.23 -9.82 -10.28
CA TYR A 169 -7.04 -9.52 -9.48
C TYR A 169 -7.37 -9.55 -7.98
N GLU A 170 -8.56 -9.09 -7.59
CA GLU A 170 -9.02 -9.17 -6.20
C GLU A 170 -9.13 -10.62 -5.74
N ASN A 171 -9.79 -11.48 -6.51
CA ASN A 171 -9.95 -12.89 -6.15
C ASN A 171 -8.61 -13.61 -6.07
N VAL A 172 -7.68 -13.33 -6.99
CA VAL A 172 -6.33 -13.88 -6.90
C VAL A 172 -5.61 -13.40 -5.64
N GLY A 173 -5.64 -12.08 -5.38
CA GLY A 173 -4.96 -11.50 -4.22
C GLY A 173 -5.48 -12.06 -2.90
N LYS A 174 -6.80 -12.12 -2.73
CA LYS A 174 -7.47 -12.73 -1.57
C LYS A 174 -7.01 -14.17 -1.35
N SER A 175 -7.16 -15.01 -2.37
CA SER A 175 -6.85 -16.43 -2.28
C SER A 175 -5.37 -16.69 -1.99
N GLN A 176 -4.46 -15.88 -2.55
CA GLN A 176 -3.04 -16.06 -2.28
C GLN A 176 -2.65 -15.63 -0.86
N TYR A 177 -3.24 -14.57 -0.33
CA TYR A 177 -3.01 -14.18 1.06
C TYR A 177 -3.62 -15.18 2.04
N GLU A 178 -4.83 -15.67 1.78
CA GLU A 178 -5.49 -16.70 2.59
C GLU A 178 -4.64 -17.98 2.68
N THR A 179 -4.22 -18.52 1.52
CA THR A 179 -3.37 -19.72 1.49
C THR A 179 -2.02 -19.47 2.17
N ALA A 180 -1.42 -18.28 1.97
CA ALA A 180 -0.17 -17.94 2.62
C ALA A 180 -0.34 -17.81 4.15
N ALA A 181 -1.46 -17.27 4.63
CA ALA A 181 -1.74 -17.16 6.06
C ALA A 181 -1.84 -18.54 6.73
N GLU A 182 -2.46 -19.53 6.06
CA GLU A 182 -2.52 -20.91 6.54
C GLU A 182 -1.11 -21.55 6.65
N ASP A 183 -0.26 -21.29 5.68
CA ASP A 183 1.11 -21.83 5.64
C ASP A 183 2.09 -21.04 6.52
N SER A 184 1.74 -19.84 6.99
CA SER A 184 2.66 -18.94 7.70
C SER A 184 3.19 -19.54 9.00
N LEU A 185 2.41 -20.38 9.69
CA LEU A 185 2.84 -21.11 10.89
C LEU A 185 4.13 -21.90 10.68
N ARG A 186 4.44 -22.30 9.44
CA ARG A 186 5.64 -23.08 9.10
C ARG A 186 6.84 -22.22 8.71
N TYR A 187 6.62 -20.96 8.32
CA TYR A 187 7.62 -20.17 7.61
C TYR A 187 7.85 -18.77 8.19
N ASP A 188 6.80 -18.11 8.71
CA ASP A 188 6.82 -16.76 9.26
C ASP A 188 5.54 -16.55 10.10
N GLU A 189 5.57 -17.06 11.34
CA GLU A 189 4.40 -17.11 12.24
C GLU A 189 3.76 -15.73 12.45
N HIS A 190 4.58 -14.68 12.53
CA HIS A 190 4.11 -13.31 12.75
C HIS A 190 3.36 -12.72 11.56
N ALA A 191 3.48 -13.30 10.36
CA ALA A 191 2.78 -12.81 9.18
C ALA A 191 1.31 -13.24 9.12
N ALA A 192 0.91 -14.30 9.84
CA ALA A 192 -0.46 -14.85 9.74
C ALA A 192 -1.56 -13.80 9.98
N PRO A 193 -1.53 -13.01 11.08
CA PRO A 193 -2.59 -12.06 11.38
C PRO A 193 -2.78 -11.03 10.28
N VAL A 194 -1.67 -10.45 9.80
CA VAL A 194 -1.70 -9.45 8.73
C VAL A 194 -2.18 -10.05 7.41
N LEU A 195 -1.72 -11.25 7.05
CA LEU A 195 -2.15 -11.92 5.82
C LEU A 195 -3.65 -12.26 5.84
N ASN A 196 -4.20 -12.66 6.99
CA ASN A 196 -5.63 -12.87 7.17
C ASN A 196 -6.42 -11.57 6.95
N ILE A 197 -6.01 -10.46 7.57
CA ILE A 197 -6.67 -9.16 7.37
C ILE A 197 -6.58 -8.73 5.90
N LEU A 198 -5.43 -8.91 5.25
CA LEU A 198 -5.25 -8.59 3.83
C LEU A 198 -6.15 -9.44 2.93
N ALA A 199 -6.38 -10.71 3.26
CA ALA A 199 -7.30 -11.57 2.53
C ALA A 199 -8.75 -11.15 2.74
N GLU A 200 -9.17 -10.97 4.00
CA GLU A 200 -10.55 -10.65 4.38
C GLU A 200 -10.97 -9.25 3.89
N ARG A 201 -10.11 -8.25 4.08
CA ARG A 201 -10.39 -6.83 3.81
C ARG A 201 -9.77 -6.33 2.51
N PHE A 202 -9.35 -7.22 1.61
CA PHE A 202 -8.64 -6.87 0.38
C PHE A 202 -9.30 -5.73 -0.41
N VAL A 203 -10.61 -5.80 -0.61
CA VAL A 203 -11.37 -4.82 -1.40
C VAL A 203 -11.42 -3.47 -0.69
N ASP A 204 -11.59 -3.46 0.63
CA ASP A 204 -11.63 -2.24 1.43
C ASP A 204 -10.27 -1.55 1.43
N ILE A 205 -9.20 -2.33 1.62
CA ILE A 205 -7.82 -1.83 1.57
C ILE A 205 -7.53 -1.25 0.18
N ARG A 206 -7.69 -2.03 -0.90
CA ARG A 206 -7.37 -1.54 -2.25
C ARG A 206 -8.23 -0.34 -2.68
N SER A 207 -9.49 -0.27 -2.23
CA SER A 207 -10.36 0.87 -2.54
C SER A 207 -9.92 2.13 -1.78
N ALA A 208 -9.56 2.03 -0.50
CA ALA A 208 -8.94 3.13 0.25
C ALA A 208 -7.67 3.65 -0.45
N LEU A 209 -6.77 2.73 -0.83
CA LEU A 209 -5.55 3.08 -1.56
C LEU A 209 -5.85 3.80 -2.87
N ASN A 210 -6.85 3.32 -3.62
CA ASN A 210 -7.22 3.95 -4.88
C ASN A 210 -7.70 5.38 -4.68
N ILE A 211 -8.65 5.57 -3.76
CA ILE A 211 -9.24 6.88 -3.48
C ILE A 211 -8.14 7.88 -3.10
N TYR A 212 -7.26 7.50 -2.16
CA TYR A 212 -6.17 8.37 -1.73
C TYR A 212 -5.13 8.61 -2.83
N THR A 213 -4.87 7.62 -3.67
CA THR A 213 -3.95 7.78 -4.80
C THR A 213 -4.46 8.80 -5.81
N ASP A 214 -5.76 8.79 -6.12
CA ASP A 214 -6.34 9.79 -7.00
C ASP A 214 -6.38 11.19 -6.37
N ALA A 215 -6.68 11.28 -5.07
CA ALA A 215 -6.79 12.56 -4.36
C ALA A 215 -5.43 13.26 -4.19
N TYR A 216 -4.37 12.51 -3.88
CA TYR A 216 -3.10 13.11 -3.43
C TYR A 216 -1.91 12.87 -4.37
N LEU A 217 -1.77 11.69 -4.97
CA LEU A 217 -0.53 11.33 -5.69
C LEU A 217 -0.53 11.67 -7.18
N HIS A 218 -1.70 11.86 -7.80
CA HIS A 218 -1.84 12.26 -9.20
C HIS A 218 -0.88 11.51 -10.16
N LEU A 219 -0.78 10.18 -10.02
CA LEU A 219 0.22 9.35 -10.72
C LEU A 219 0.14 9.39 -12.25
N ASN A 220 -0.93 9.96 -12.82
CA ASN A 220 -1.18 10.04 -14.25
C ASN A 220 -1.48 11.50 -14.66
N LYS A 221 -0.50 12.16 -15.29
CA LYS A 221 -0.50 13.61 -15.59
C LYS A 221 -1.57 14.10 -16.59
N LYS A 222 -2.44 13.23 -17.11
CA LYS A 222 -3.42 13.55 -18.17
C LYS A 222 -4.77 12.84 -17.94
N LYS A 223 -5.35 12.93 -16.75
CA LYS A 223 -6.69 12.40 -16.50
C LYS A 223 -7.72 13.53 -16.52
N HIS A 224 -8.81 13.31 -17.25
CA HIS A 224 -10.02 14.11 -17.08
C HIS A 224 -10.82 13.56 -15.89
N SER A 225 -11.42 14.43 -15.09
CA SER A 225 -12.24 14.06 -13.91
C SER A 225 -13.31 13.01 -14.23
N LEU A 226 -13.90 13.07 -15.42
CA LEU A 226 -14.90 12.11 -15.90
C LEU A 226 -14.36 10.68 -16.05
N GLU A 227 -13.11 10.50 -16.48
CA GLU A 227 -12.50 9.16 -16.60
C GLU A 227 -12.31 8.51 -15.22
N ILE A 228 -11.96 9.33 -14.21
CA ILE A 228 -11.81 8.86 -12.83
C ILE A 228 -13.17 8.46 -12.27
N ILE A 229 -14.21 9.28 -12.46
CA ILE A 229 -15.57 8.99 -11.99
C ILE A 229 -16.13 7.73 -12.66
N GLU A 230 -15.98 7.59 -13.99
CA GLU A 230 -16.44 6.39 -14.72
C GLU A 230 -15.77 5.13 -14.16
N ARG A 231 -14.44 5.17 -13.95
CA ARG A 231 -13.70 4.05 -13.38
C ARG A 231 -14.14 3.77 -11.95
N GLN A 232 -14.21 4.79 -11.09
CA GLN A 232 -14.59 4.63 -9.69
C GLN A 232 -16.00 4.06 -9.56
N ALA A 233 -16.97 4.52 -10.36
CA ALA A 233 -18.32 3.97 -10.38
C ALA A 233 -18.36 2.49 -10.82
N ALA A 234 -17.42 2.07 -11.68
CA ALA A 234 -17.34 0.70 -12.15
C ALA A 234 -16.57 -0.24 -11.21
N THR A 235 -15.64 0.29 -10.40
CA THR A 235 -14.72 -0.54 -9.60
C THR A 235 -14.87 -0.36 -8.09
N LEU A 236 -15.59 0.63 -7.60
CA LEU A 236 -15.81 0.84 -6.16
C LEU A 236 -17.22 0.38 -5.75
N ASN A 237 -17.35 -0.08 -4.50
CA ASN A 237 -18.68 -0.22 -3.90
C ASN A 237 -19.30 1.16 -3.62
N GLU A 238 -20.60 1.20 -3.34
CA GLU A 238 -21.34 2.47 -3.17
C GLU A 238 -20.74 3.37 -2.07
N GLU A 239 -20.36 2.79 -0.94
CA GLU A 239 -19.76 3.52 0.18
C GLU A 239 -18.42 4.15 -0.21
N SER A 240 -17.54 3.37 -0.83
CA SER A 240 -16.22 3.84 -1.30
C SER A 240 -16.36 4.92 -2.38
N PHE A 241 -17.36 4.79 -3.26
CA PHE A 241 -17.63 5.80 -4.28
C PHE A 241 -18.14 7.11 -3.66
N ARG A 242 -18.96 7.06 -2.61
CA ARG A 242 -19.36 8.28 -1.88
C ARG A 242 -18.17 8.94 -1.19
N GLN A 243 -17.33 8.14 -0.52
CA GLN A 243 -16.10 8.61 0.13
C GLN A 243 -15.15 9.32 -0.85
N SER A 244 -15.06 8.85 -2.10
CA SER A 244 -14.16 9.47 -3.10
C SER A 244 -14.56 10.87 -3.53
N ILE A 245 -15.83 11.27 -3.31
CA ILE A 245 -16.35 12.59 -3.65
C ILE A 245 -16.09 13.61 -2.52
N GLU A 246 -15.82 13.14 -1.30
CA GLU A 246 -15.62 13.97 -0.11
C GLU A 246 -14.16 14.43 0.11
N LEU A 247 -13.20 13.85 -0.64
CA LEU A 247 -11.77 14.14 -0.57
C LEU A 247 -11.33 15.11 -1.66
#